data_AF-A0A3D5WEU8-F1
#
_entry.id   AF-A0A3D5WEU8-F1
#
_cell.length_a   1.000
_cell.length_b   1.000
_cell.length_c   1.000
_cell.angle_alpha   90.00
_cell.angle_beta   90.00
_cell.angle_gamma   90.00
#
_symmetry.space_group_name_H-M   'P 1'
#
loop_
_entity.id
_entity.type
_entity.pdbx_description
1 polymer ?
#
loop_
_entity_poly.entity_id
_entity_poly.type
_entity_poly.pdbx_seq_one_letter_code
_entity_poly.pdbx_strand_id
1 'polypeptide(L)'
;MKRTIVFIITLFLLILASGCATSLTNNRRLNMEPLFNYDRDTDKESTELDAVGPFFTFQSKPKEKEYGFRPFFYVRENEEDHFKEVEFLYPLGKYRKTDNERSSWFIP
;
A
#
# COMPACT_ATOMS: atom_id res chain seq x y z
N MET A 1 -35.20 -31.46 -5.66
CA MET A 1 -35.01 -30.00 -5.85
C MET A 1 -35.05 -29.21 -4.54
N LYS A 2 -36.12 -29.23 -3.74
CA LYS A 2 -36.21 -28.46 -2.47
C LYS A 2 -35.09 -28.79 -1.46
N ARG A 3 -34.73 -30.06 -1.30
CA ARG A 3 -33.63 -30.50 -0.42
C ARG A 3 -32.25 -30.01 -0.86
N THR A 4 -32.00 -29.98 -2.18
CA THR A 4 -30.75 -29.51 -2.76
C THR A 4 -30.56 -28.01 -2.57
N ILE A 5 -31.63 -27.22 -2.71
CA ILE A 5 -31.62 -25.77 -2.50
C ILE A 5 -31.32 -25.42 -1.03
N VAL A 6 -31.96 -26.11 -0.08
CA VAL A 6 -31.69 -25.91 1.35
C VAL A 6 -30.23 -26.22 1.68
N PHE A 7 -29.67 -27.29 1.11
CA PHE A 7 -28.27 -27.67 1.33
C PHE A 7 -27.29 -26.61 0.82
N ILE A 8 -27.56 -26.03 -0.36
CA ILE A 8 -26.74 -24.95 -0.93
C ILE A 8 -26.81 -23.68 -0.07
N ILE A 9 -28.01 -23.32 0.42
CA ILE A 9 -28.21 -22.15 1.29
C ILE A 9 -27.46 -22.34 2.62
N THR A 10 -27.54 -23.53 3.21
CA THR A 10 -26.81 -23.83 4.47
C THR A 10 -25.29 -23.81 4.26
N LEU A 11 -24.80 -24.35 3.15
CA LEU A 11 -23.36 -24.32 2.82
C LEU A 11 -22.87 -22.87 2.60
N PHE A 12 -23.67 -22.05 1.91
CA PHE A 12 -23.35 -20.64 1.70
C PHE A 12 -23.33 -19.83 3.01
N LEU A 13 -24.29 -20.08 3.91
CA LEU A 13 -24.32 -19.47 5.25
C LEU A 13 -23.13 -19.89 6.13
N LEU A 14 -22.68 -21.15 6.02
CA LEU A 14 -21.49 -21.63 6.74
C LEU A 14 -20.20 -20.94 6.26
N ILE A 15 -20.06 -20.70 4.95
CA ILE A 15 -18.92 -19.98 4.39
C ILE A 15 -18.88 -18.52 4.86
N LEU A 16 -20.05 -17.87 4.98
CA LEU A 16 -20.14 -16.50 5.50
C LEU A 16 -19.81 -16.41 7.00
N ALA A 17 -20.09 -17.45 7.78
CA ALA A 17 -19.82 -17.47 9.22
C ALA A 17 -18.34 -17.69 9.57
N SER A 18 -17.54 -18.29 8.69
CA SER A 18 -16.10 -18.53 8.93
C SER A 18 -15.19 -17.32 8.70
N GLY A 19 -15.73 -16.16 8.32
CA GLY A 19 -14.94 -14.97 7.95
C GLY A 19 -14.41 -14.10 9.10
N CYS A 20 -14.79 -14.35 10.35
CA CYS A 20 -14.37 -13.48 11.47
C CYS A 20 -13.08 -13.98 12.14
N ALA A 21 -11.94 -13.79 11.46
CA ALA A 21 -10.64 -13.74 12.12
C ALA A 21 -10.30 -12.28 12.47
N THR A 22 -10.93 -11.73 13.51
CA THR A 22 -10.53 -10.43 14.06
C THR A 22 -9.26 -10.63 14.88
N SER A 23 -8.11 -10.23 14.33
CA SER A 23 -6.86 -10.19 15.09
C SER A 23 -7.03 -9.33 16.33
N LEU A 24 -6.65 -9.86 17.50
CA LEU A 24 -6.69 -9.17 18.80
C LEU A 24 -5.61 -8.08 18.93
N THR A 25 -4.85 -7.81 17.86
CA THR A 25 -3.78 -6.83 17.79
C THR A 25 -4.31 -5.49 17.30
N ASN A 26 -3.78 -4.35 17.78
CA ASN A 26 -4.10 -3.05 17.18
C ASN A 26 -3.60 -2.92 15.73
N ASN A 27 -2.70 -3.81 15.31
CA ASN A 27 -2.23 -3.92 13.94
C ASN A 27 -3.36 -4.41 13.04
N ARG A 28 -3.53 -3.74 11.90
CA ARG A 28 -4.61 -4.03 10.93
C ARG A 28 -4.01 -4.34 9.58
N ARG A 29 -4.36 -5.50 9.04
CA ARG A 29 -3.96 -5.94 7.71
C ARG A 29 -5.20 -6.29 6.91
N LEU A 30 -5.31 -5.72 5.72
CA LEU A 30 -6.34 -6.03 4.74
C LEU A 30 -5.63 -6.26 3.40
N ASN A 31 -5.52 -7.53 3.01
CA ASN A 31 -4.94 -7.90 1.72
C ASN A 31 -6.07 -8.30 0.77
N MET A 32 -6.37 -7.43 -0.19
CA MET A 32 -7.31 -7.63 -1.29
C MET A 32 -6.61 -7.36 -2.62
N GLU A 33 -5.36 -7.76 -2.73
CA GLU A 33 -4.60 -7.64 -3.97
C GLU A 33 -5.30 -8.39 -5.12
N PRO A 34 -5.24 -7.86 -6.35
CA PRO A 34 -4.49 -6.66 -6.74
C PRO A 34 -5.24 -5.34 -6.51
N LEU A 35 -6.47 -5.34 -6.01
CA LEU A 35 -7.27 -4.11 -5.99
C LEU A 35 -6.90 -3.18 -4.84
N PHE A 36 -6.61 -3.73 -3.67
CA PHE A 36 -6.36 -2.94 -2.47
C PHE A 36 -5.53 -3.72 -1.45
N ASN A 37 -4.50 -3.11 -0.91
CA ASN A 37 -3.73 -3.64 0.20
C ASN A 37 -3.57 -2.54 1.26
N TYR A 38 -3.77 -2.88 2.52
CA TYR A 38 -3.60 -1.95 3.65
C TYR A 38 -2.94 -2.68 4.81
N ASP A 39 -1.82 -2.15 5.27
CA ASP A 39 -1.13 -2.62 6.48
C ASP A 39 -0.92 -1.42 7.42
N ARG A 40 -1.27 -1.61 8.69
CA ARG A 40 -0.97 -0.67 9.76
C ARG A 40 -0.34 -1.43 10.90
N ASP A 41 0.89 -1.08 11.21
CA ASP A 41 1.66 -1.55 12.36
C ASP A 41 1.75 -0.41 13.37
N THR A 42 1.09 -0.59 14.51
CA THR A 42 1.08 0.41 15.58
C THR A 42 2.39 0.41 16.34
N ASP A 43 3.02 -0.76 16.48
CA ASP A 43 4.26 -0.90 17.24
C ASP A 43 5.42 -0.17 16.54
N LYS A 44 5.38 -0.09 15.21
CA LYS A 44 6.34 0.62 14.37
C LYS A 44 5.86 1.99 13.88
N GLU A 45 4.65 2.40 14.26
CA GLU A 45 3.99 3.61 13.76
C GLU A 45 4.02 3.71 12.22
N SER A 46 3.83 2.57 11.54
CA SER A 46 3.87 2.49 10.08
C SER A 46 2.51 2.20 9.46
N THR A 47 2.23 2.83 8.33
CA THR A 47 1.04 2.58 7.50
C THR A 47 1.44 2.46 6.05
N GLU A 48 0.92 1.44 5.37
CA GLU A 48 1.12 1.16 3.96
C GLU A 48 -0.24 0.94 3.31
N LEU A 49 -0.40 1.51 2.12
CA LEU A 49 -1.60 1.39 1.30
C LEU A 49 -1.17 1.30 -0.16
N ASP A 50 -1.64 0.25 -0.83
CA ASP A 50 -1.59 0.13 -2.28
C ASP A 50 -3.01 -0.04 -2.83
N ALA A 51 -3.29 0.61 -3.95
CA ALA A 51 -4.57 0.46 -4.64
C ALA A 51 -4.36 0.32 -6.14
N VAL A 52 -5.16 -0.56 -6.73
CA VAL A 52 -5.13 -0.90 -8.15
C VAL A 52 -3.72 -1.32 -8.56
N GLY A 53 -3.21 -2.36 -7.92
CA GLY A 53 -1.87 -2.89 -8.12
C GLY A 53 -0.81 -1.85 -7.76
N PRO A 54 0.18 -1.60 -8.62
CA PRO A 54 1.26 -0.66 -8.34
C PRO A 54 0.90 0.80 -8.65
N PHE A 55 -0.34 1.10 -9.07
CA PHE A 55 -0.66 2.42 -9.60
C PHE A 55 -0.76 3.47 -8.50
N PHE A 56 -1.39 3.17 -7.36
CA PHE A 56 -1.51 4.11 -6.24
C PHE A 56 -0.82 3.53 -5.02
N THR A 57 0.19 4.24 -4.50
CA THR A 57 0.93 3.83 -3.30
C THR A 57 0.95 4.98 -2.32
N PHE A 58 0.82 4.65 -1.03
CA PHE A 58 1.08 5.54 0.09
C PHE A 58 1.75 4.76 1.23
N GLN A 59 2.90 5.24 1.69
CA GLN A 59 3.58 4.70 2.85
C GLN A 59 3.95 5.83 3.82
N SER A 60 3.79 5.57 5.10
CA SER A 60 4.14 6.49 6.17
C SER A 60 4.81 5.71 7.29
N LYS A 61 6.00 6.14 7.67
CA LYS A 61 6.78 5.69 8.82
C LYS A 61 7.16 6.94 9.64
N PRO A 62 7.69 6.81 10.87
CA PRO A 62 8.01 7.96 11.74
C PRO A 62 8.89 9.05 11.12
N LYS A 63 9.76 8.68 10.17
CA LYS A 63 10.70 9.61 9.51
C LYS A 63 10.64 9.57 8.00
N GLU A 64 9.86 8.66 7.41
CA GLU A 64 9.83 8.44 5.97
C GLU A 64 8.39 8.47 5.47
N LYS A 65 8.18 9.15 4.35
CA LYS A 65 6.88 9.24 3.70
C LYS A 65 7.04 9.02 2.21
N GLU A 66 6.19 8.17 1.67
CA GLU A 66 6.20 7.80 0.25
C GLU A 66 4.79 7.88 -0.31
N TYR A 67 4.63 8.39 -1.53
CA TYR A 67 3.36 8.38 -2.22
C TYR A 67 3.56 8.49 -3.73
N GLY A 68 2.67 7.89 -4.51
CA GLY A 68 2.78 8.00 -5.96
C GLY A 68 1.54 7.56 -6.72
N PHE A 69 1.46 8.08 -7.94
CA PHE A 69 0.62 7.56 -9.00
C PHE A 69 1.54 7.05 -10.11
N ARG A 70 1.94 5.78 -10.04
CA ARG A 70 2.89 5.20 -10.99
C ARG A 70 2.24 5.00 -12.36
N PRO A 71 3.03 5.04 -13.46
CA PRO A 71 4.44 5.46 -13.51
C PRO A 71 4.61 6.99 -13.56
N PHE A 72 3.53 7.77 -13.48
CA PHE A 72 3.56 9.22 -13.76
C PHE A 72 4.35 10.02 -12.74
N PHE A 73 4.15 9.76 -11.44
CA PHE A 73 4.93 10.38 -10.39
C PHE A 73 5.07 9.48 -9.15
N TYR A 74 6.18 9.64 -8.46
CA TYR A 74 6.44 9.04 -7.17
C TYR A 74 7.29 9.99 -6.33
N VAL A 75 6.96 10.14 -5.05
CA VAL A 75 7.68 11.01 -4.12
C VAL A 75 8.07 10.19 -2.90
N ARG A 76 9.31 10.36 -2.48
CA ARG A 76 9.85 9.78 -1.24
C ARG A 76 10.59 10.86 -0.48
N GLU A 77 10.22 11.04 0.78
CA GLU A 77 10.81 12.05 1.67
C GLU A 77 11.24 11.36 2.96
N ASN A 78 12.44 11.70 3.47
CA ASN A 78 12.90 11.26 4.77
C ASN A 78 13.39 12.49 5.57
N GLU A 79 12.78 12.72 6.73
CA GLU A 79 13.06 13.86 7.60
C GLU A 79 14.42 13.76 8.31
N GLU A 80 14.85 12.55 8.65
CA GLU A 80 16.11 12.29 9.37
C GLU A 80 17.32 12.58 8.48
N ASP A 81 17.25 12.15 7.22
CA ASP A 81 18.33 12.34 6.24
C ASP A 81 18.19 13.63 5.41
N HIS A 82 17.18 14.46 5.71
CA HIS A 82 16.76 15.61 4.88
C HIS A 82 16.69 15.27 3.39
N PHE A 83 16.21 14.06 3.10
CA PHE A 83 16.19 13.46 1.80
C PHE A 83 14.85 13.71 1.11
N LYS A 84 14.90 14.07 -0.17
CA LYS A 84 13.73 14.15 -1.04
C LYS A 84 14.04 13.61 -2.41
N GLU A 85 13.21 12.70 -2.88
CA GLU A 85 13.28 12.10 -4.19
C GLU A 85 11.94 12.20 -4.89
N VAL A 86 11.98 12.55 -6.17
CA VAL A 86 10.83 12.66 -7.04
C VAL A 86 11.15 11.93 -8.33
N GLU A 87 10.34 10.94 -8.67
CA GLU A 87 10.36 10.28 -9.96
C GLU A 87 9.20 10.84 -10.80
N PHE A 88 9.46 11.06 -12.09
CA PHE A 88 8.45 11.48 -13.06
C PHE A 88 8.55 10.61 -14.31
N LEU A 89 7.42 10.10 -14.78
CA LEU A 89 7.34 9.16 -15.89
C LEU A 89 8.37 8.01 -15.74
N TYR A 90 8.39 7.34 -14.59
CA TYR A 90 9.33 6.27 -14.31
C TYR A 90 9.43 5.28 -15.49
N PRO A 91 10.64 4.89 -15.94
CA PRO A 91 11.96 5.21 -15.36
C PRO A 91 12.65 6.45 -15.98
N LEU A 92 11.93 7.28 -16.73
CA LEU A 92 12.51 8.33 -17.57
C LEU A 92 13.11 9.48 -16.77
N GLY A 93 12.53 9.83 -15.63
CA GLY A 93 12.89 11.03 -14.90
C GLY A 93 13.04 10.82 -13.40
N LYS A 94 14.12 11.37 -12.83
CA LYS A 94 14.35 11.34 -11.39
C LYS A 94 15.11 12.57 -10.92
N TYR A 95 14.67 13.11 -9.79
CA TYR A 95 15.29 14.19 -9.05
C TYR A 95 15.51 13.76 -7.61
N ARG A 96 16.72 13.96 -7.09
CA ARG A 96 17.11 13.59 -5.73
C ARG A 96 17.84 14.76 -5.06
N LYS A 97 17.47 15.04 -3.83
CA LYS A 97 18.05 16.08 -2.98
C LYS A 97 18.33 15.53 -1.59
N THR A 98 19.51 15.82 -1.08
CA THR A 98 19.90 15.67 0.33
C THR A 98 20.45 17.02 0.83
N ASP A 99 20.93 17.08 2.07
CA ASP A 99 21.59 18.28 2.59
C ASP A 99 22.84 18.67 1.80
N ASN A 100 23.63 17.68 1.38
CA ASN A 100 24.94 17.90 0.75
C ASN A 100 24.90 17.84 -0.78
N GLU A 101 23.90 17.19 -1.37
CA GLU A 101 23.90 16.88 -2.80
C GLU A 101 22.53 17.12 -3.45
N ARG A 102 22.57 17.51 -4.72
CA ARG A 102 21.42 17.50 -5.64
C ARG A 102 21.83 16.78 -6.91
N SER A 103 20.99 15.86 -7.37
CA SER A 103 21.19 15.13 -8.61
C SER A 103 19.88 14.99 -9.35
N SER A 104 19.93 15.00 -10.68
CA SER A 104 18.78 14.72 -11.52
C SER A 104 19.22 14.08 -12.80
N TRP A 105 18.39 13.17 -13.34
CA TRP A 105 18.57 12.64 -14.68
C TRP A 105 17.24 12.57 -15.41
N PHE A 106 17.33 12.64 -16.74
CA PHE A 106 16.24 12.45 -17.66
C PHE A 106 16.73 11.64 -18.85
N ILE A 107 16.01 10.58 -19.20
CA ILE A 107 16.26 9.75 -20.38
C ILE A 107 15.32 10.25 -21.49
N PRO A 108 15.84 10.90 -22.53
CA PRO A 108 15.06 11.36 -23.66
C PRO A 108 14.56 10.22 -24.56
#